data_AF-A0A365QTK3-F1
#
_entry.id   AF-A0A365QTK3-F1
#
_cell.length_a   1.000
_cell.length_b   1.000
_cell.length_c   1.000
_cell.angle_alpha   90.00
_cell.angle_beta   90.00
_cell.angle_gamma   90.00
#
_symmetry.space_group_name_H-M   'P 1'
#
loop_
_entity.id
_entity.type
_entity.pdbx_description
1 polymer ?
#
loop_
_entity_poly.entity_id
_entity_poly.type
_entity_poly.pdbx_seq_one_letter_code
_entity_poly.pdbx_strand_id
1 'polypeptide(L)'
;MLIPDVRRSAWRNVASLMVVLGMSVGWPDVTRADDWGCQVRLCLSNPGGPEQYAECVPPIERLWASLRDGDPFPTCDLATAGTLNGTASNNAVSAHYPAPLAVYRLQQVALYGEGNR
;
A
#
# COMPACT_ATOMS: atom_id res chain seq x y z
N MET A 1 32.70 49.60 16.66
CA MET A 1 31.72 49.04 15.70
C MET A 1 32.11 47.66 15.12
N LEU A 2 32.99 46.87 15.76
CA LEU A 2 33.42 45.54 15.24
C LEU A 2 32.76 44.33 15.94
N ILE A 3 32.13 44.56 17.09
CA ILE A 3 31.49 43.54 17.93
C ILE A 3 30.22 42.92 17.28
N PRO A 4 29.35 43.67 16.54
CA PRO A 4 28.15 43.06 15.96
C PRO A 4 28.46 42.15 14.76
N ASP A 5 29.54 42.42 14.00
CA ASP A 5 29.96 41.60 12.87
C ASP A 5 30.61 40.28 13.29
N VAL A 6 31.43 40.30 14.34
CA VAL A 6 32.00 39.08 14.92
C VAL A 6 30.88 38.18 15.46
N ARG A 7 29.90 38.77 16.14
CA ARG A 7 28.72 38.05 16.66
C ARG A 7 27.86 37.47 15.53
N ARG A 8 27.66 38.21 14.43
CA ARG A 8 26.93 37.75 13.25
C ARG A 8 27.65 36.62 12.51
N SER A 9 28.97 36.71 12.37
CA SER A 9 29.79 35.68 11.73
C SER A 9 29.82 34.39 12.55
N ALA A 10 30.01 34.51 13.87
CA ALA A 10 29.96 33.37 14.80
C ALA A 10 28.59 32.67 14.75
N TRP A 11 27.50 33.43 14.77
CA TRP A 11 26.14 32.87 14.76
C TRP A 11 25.83 32.14 13.44
N ARG A 12 26.29 32.68 12.31
CA ARG A 12 26.17 32.04 10.99
C ARG A 12 26.91 30.70 10.94
N ASN A 13 28.14 30.66 11.44
CA ASN A 13 28.94 29.43 11.45
C ASN A 13 28.34 28.35 12.37
N VAL A 14 27.82 28.75 13.53
CA VAL A 14 27.12 27.83 14.45
C VAL A 14 25.85 27.30 13.82
N ALA A 15 25.04 28.15 13.19
CA ALA A 15 23.83 27.72 12.49
C ALA A 15 24.15 26.72 11.35
N SER A 16 25.21 26.96 10.57
CA SER A 16 25.65 26.02 9.52
C SER A 16 26.08 24.66 10.08
N LEU A 17 26.84 24.65 11.18
CA LEU A 17 27.27 23.40 11.83
C LEU A 17 26.08 22.59 12.34
N MET A 18 25.06 23.25 12.91
CA MET A 18 23.85 22.59 13.41
C MET A 18 23.01 21.97 12.29
N VAL A 19 22.91 22.63 11.12
CA VAL A 19 22.21 22.08 9.94
C VAL A 19 22.93 20.84 9.40
N VAL A 20 24.27 20.88 9.28
CA VAL A 20 25.06 19.74 8.80
C VAL A 20 24.97 18.56 9.74
N LEU A 21 25.05 18.79 11.06
CA LEU A 21 24.94 17.72 12.06
C LEU A 21 23.52 17.15 12.16
N GLY A 22 22.49 17.98 11.97
CA GLY A 22 21.08 17.58 12.01
C GLY A 22 20.61 16.73 10.82
N MET A 23 21.31 16.76 9.69
CA MET A 23 20.97 15.99 8.47
C MET A 23 21.37 14.50 8.55
N SER A 24 21.97 14.06 9.66
CA SER A 24 22.56 12.71 9.81
C SER A 24 21.59 11.64 10.28
N VAL A 25 20.36 11.98 10.65
CA VAL A 25 19.41 11.04 11.27
C VAL A 25 18.14 10.94 10.43
N GLY A 26 17.93 9.77 9.83
CA GLY A 26 16.64 9.36 9.28
C GLY A 26 16.62 9.31 7.77
N TRP A 27 17.31 8.33 7.18
CA TRP A 27 16.77 7.76 5.96
C TRP A 27 15.55 6.95 6.42
N PRO A 28 14.33 7.19 5.90
CA PRO A 28 13.24 6.28 6.17
C PRO A 28 13.71 4.92 5.66
N ASP A 29 13.77 3.95 6.55
CA ASP A 29 13.92 2.56 6.15
C ASP A 29 12.74 2.32 5.22
N VAL A 30 12.99 2.13 3.92
CA VAL A 30 11.99 1.51 3.06
C VAL A 30 11.91 0.08 3.58
N THR A 31 11.09 -0.13 4.61
CA THR A 31 10.68 -1.45 5.06
C THR A 31 10.17 -2.12 3.81
N ARG A 32 10.94 -3.07 3.28
CA ARG A 32 10.61 -3.77 2.06
C ARG A 32 9.29 -4.48 2.36
N ALA A 33 8.17 -3.89 1.95
CA ALA A 33 6.86 -4.49 2.10
C ALA A 33 6.97 -5.88 1.47
N ASP A 34 6.64 -6.92 2.23
CA ASP A 34 6.70 -8.25 1.67
C ASP A 34 5.63 -8.33 0.57
N ASP A 35 6.06 -8.41 -0.68
CA ASP A 35 5.16 -8.51 -1.82
C ASP A 35 4.31 -9.80 -1.79
N TRP A 36 4.63 -10.72 -0.86
CA TRP A 36 3.93 -11.99 -0.68
C TRP A 36 2.44 -11.80 -0.40
N GLY A 37 2.04 -10.89 0.49
CA GLY A 37 0.62 -10.64 0.73
C GLY A 37 -0.11 -10.08 -0.50
N CYS A 38 0.59 -9.31 -1.33
CA CYS A 38 0.04 -8.81 -2.60
C CYS A 38 -0.12 -9.95 -3.61
N GLN A 39 0.86 -10.84 -3.69
CA GLN A 39 0.82 -12.03 -4.52
C GLN A 39 -0.33 -12.96 -4.11
N VAL A 40 -0.54 -13.18 -2.81
CA VAL A 40 -1.67 -13.96 -2.28
C VAL A 40 -3.02 -13.39 -2.71
N ARG A 41 -3.24 -12.08 -2.56
CA ARG A 41 -4.50 -11.44 -2.98
C ARG A 41 -4.73 -11.56 -4.48
N LEU A 42 -3.68 -11.42 -5.28
CA LEU A 42 -3.76 -11.58 -6.74
C LEU A 42 -4.13 -13.02 -7.11
N CYS A 43 -3.45 -14.01 -6.51
CA CYS A 43 -3.67 -15.43 -6.80
C CYS A 43 -5.07 -15.89 -6.37
N LEU A 44 -5.57 -15.48 -5.20
CA LEU A 44 -6.94 -15.78 -4.75
C LEU A 44 -8.03 -15.21 -5.66
N SER A 45 -7.72 -14.16 -6.43
CA SER A 45 -8.65 -13.54 -7.37
C SER A 45 -8.81 -14.33 -8.68
N ASN A 46 -8.04 -15.40 -8.87
CA ASN A 46 -8.12 -16.22 -10.07
C ASN A 46 -9.40 -17.10 -10.08
N PRO A 47 -10.33 -16.94 -11.04
CA PRO A 47 -11.56 -17.71 -11.09
C PRO A 47 -11.36 -19.22 -11.30
N GLY A 48 -10.23 -19.66 -11.86
CA GLY A 48 -9.90 -21.08 -12.00
C GLY A 48 -9.24 -21.71 -10.76
N GLY A 49 -9.13 -20.96 -9.67
CA GLY A 49 -8.59 -21.40 -8.39
C GLY A 49 -7.23 -20.77 -8.06
N PRO A 50 -6.90 -20.68 -6.76
CA PRO A 50 -5.74 -19.92 -6.31
C PRO A 50 -4.39 -20.50 -6.75
N GLU A 51 -4.34 -21.77 -7.14
CA GLU A 51 -3.09 -22.48 -7.49
C GLU A 51 -3.04 -22.92 -8.96
N GLN A 52 -3.96 -22.46 -9.81
CA GLN A 52 -4.01 -22.86 -11.23
C GLN A 52 -2.69 -22.55 -11.97
N TYR A 53 -2.03 -21.45 -11.60
CA TYR A 53 -0.74 -21.05 -12.15
C TYR A 53 0.38 -21.46 -11.20
N ALA A 54 1.46 -22.02 -11.74
CA ALA A 54 2.60 -22.49 -10.95
C ALA A 54 3.21 -21.39 -10.06
N GLU A 55 3.21 -20.13 -10.51
CA GLU A 55 3.67 -18.97 -9.73
C GLU A 55 2.82 -18.71 -8.47
N CYS A 56 1.58 -19.19 -8.46
CA CYS A 56 0.67 -19.04 -7.33
C CYS A 56 0.70 -20.22 -6.34
N VAL A 57 1.36 -21.34 -6.68
CA VAL A 57 1.44 -22.49 -5.76
C VAL A 57 2.23 -22.14 -4.49
N PRO A 58 3.51 -21.67 -4.56
CA PRO A 58 4.27 -21.35 -3.35
C PRO A 58 3.63 -20.30 -2.42
N PRO A 59 3.11 -19.15 -2.90
CA PRO A 59 2.54 -18.15 -2.02
C PRO A 59 1.23 -18.61 -1.36
N ILE A 60 0.43 -19.45 -2.03
CA ILE A 60 -0.83 -19.97 -1.47
C ILE A 60 -0.59 -21.12 -0.50
N GLU A 61 0.37 -22.01 -0.76
CA GLU A 61 0.78 -23.02 0.22
C GLU A 61 1.30 -22.37 1.52
N ARG A 62 2.11 -21.31 1.40
CA ARG A 62 2.55 -20.51 2.55
C ARG A 62 1.38 -19.88 3.30
N LEU A 63 0.35 -19.41 2.59
CA LEU A 63 -0.87 -18.89 3.21
C LEU A 63 -1.56 -19.97 4.04
N TRP A 64 -1.76 -21.17 3.48
CA TRP A 64 -2.40 -22.27 4.21
C TRP A 64 -1.62 -22.71 5.43
N ALA A 65 -0.28 -22.73 5.36
CA ALA A 65 0.57 -23.03 6.50
C ALA A 65 0.38 -21.98 7.62
N SER A 66 0.51 -20.70 7.28
CA SER A 66 0.38 -19.58 8.23
C SER A 66 -1.00 -19.55 8.90
N LEU A 67 -2.08 -19.76 8.13
CA LEU A 67 -3.44 -19.82 8.68
C LEU A 67 -3.66 -21.03 9.61
N ARG A 68 -3.01 -22.17 9.36
CA ARG A 68 -3.06 -23.34 10.26
C ARG A 68 -2.36 -23.07 11.58
N ASP A 69 -1.32 -22.25 11.56
CA ASP A 69 -0.57 -21.83 12.75
C ASP A 69 -1.29 -20.71 13.53
N GLY A 70 -2.39 -20.19 13.00
CA GLY A 70 -3.21 -19.15 13.62
C GLY A 70 -2.72 -17.73 13.35
N ASP A 71 -1.80 -17.56 12.40
CA ASP A 71 -1.34 -16.25 11.96
C ASP A 71 -2.46 -15.46 11.27
N PRO A 72 -2.41 -14.12 11.32
CA PRO A 72 -3.32 -13.28 10.57
C PRO A 72 -3.12 -13.42 9.05
N PHE A 73 -4.17 -13.11 8.29
CA PHE A 73 -4.08 -13.01 6.83
C PHE A 73 -3.02 -11.96 6.42
N PRO A 74 -2.19 -12.21 5.39
CA PRO A 74 -1.08 -11.33 5.07
C PRO A 74 -1.52 -9.94 4.62
N THR A 75 -0.77 -8.93 5.06
CA THR A 75 -0.96 -7.54 4.65
C THR A 75 -0.34 -7.29 3.28
N CYS A 76 -0.86 -6.31 2.56
CA CYS A 76 -0.30 -5.90 1.28
C CYS A 76 -0.40 -4.39 1.15
N ASP A 77 0.77 -3.73 1.14
CA ASP A 77 0.92 -2.27 1.18
C ASP A 77 0.84 -1.60 -0.20
N LEU A 78 0.26 -2.30 -1.19
CA LEU A 78 -0.02 -1.73 -2.52
C LEU A 78 -1.05 -0.58 -2.49
N ALA A 79 -1.63 -0.27 -1.33
CA ALA A 79 -2.48 0.88 -1.14
C ALA A 79 -1.74 2.24 -1.24
N THR A 80 -0.40 2.26 -1.12
CA THR A 80 0.37 3.52 -1.14
C THR A 80 0.72 4.00 -2.56
N ALA A 81 0.61 3.15 -3.59
CA ALA A 81 0.87 3.58 -4.98
C ALA A 81 -0.35 4.22 -5.68
N GLY A 82 -1.51 4.29 -5.00
CA GLY A 82 -2.76 4.81 -5.56
C GLY A 82 -3.31 6.07 -4.90
N THR A 83 -2.71 6.57 -3.82
CA THR A 83 -3.18 7.77 -3.13
C THR A 83 -2.18 8.91 -3.29
N LEU A 84 -2.49 9.78 -4.25
CA LEU A 84 -2.27 11.21 -4.04
C LEU A 84 -2.85 11.56 -2.65
N ASN A 85 -1.97 11.88 -1.71
CA ASN A 85 -2.27 12.68 -0.52
C ASN A 85 -3.49 12.23 0.32
N GLY A 86 -3.31 11.23 1.18
CA GLY A 86 -4.33 10.89 2.18
C GLY A 86 -3.81 9.93 3.24
N THR A 87 -3.67 10.42 4.46
CA THR A 87 -3.34 9.68 5.69
C THR A 87 -4.09 8.35 5.81
N ALA A 88 -3.35 7.25 5.88
CA ALA A 88 -3.89 5.91 6.08
C ALA A 88 -4.48 5.78 7.50
N SER A 89 -5.81 5.64 7.56
CA SER A 89 -6.52 5.27 8.78
C SER A 89 -7.01 3.84 8.63
N ASN A 90 -6.47 2.95 9.45
CA ASN A 90 -6.88 1.54 9.52
C ASN A 90 -8.27 1.46 10.14
N ASN A 91 -9.32 1.50 9.32
CA ASN A 91 -10.63 0.99 9.69
C ASN A 91 -11.35 0.51 8.43
N ALA A 92 -11.72 -0.77 8.43
CA ALA A 92 -12.60 -1.38 7.45
C ALA A 92 -13.97 -0.69 7.49
N VAL A 93 -14.17 0.29 6.61
CA VAL A 93 -15.49 0.72 6.16
C VAL A 93 -15.50 0.48 4.66
N SER A 94 -16.46 -0.35 4.25
CA SER A 94 -16.80 -0.62 2.85
C SER A 94 -16.71 0.68 2.05
N ALA A 95 -15.68 0.78 1.18
CA ALA A 95 -15.62 1.84 0.20
C ALA A 95 -16.81 1.62 -0.73
N HIS A 96 -17.88 2.37 -0.47
CA HIS A 96 -19.02 2.46 -1.34
C HIS A 96 -18.55 3.13 -2.63
N TYR A 97 -17.99 2.35 -3.56
CA TYR A 97 -17.72 2.82 -4.90
C TYR A 97 -19.06 3.19 -5.52
N PRO A 98 -19.31 4.44 -5.93
CA PRO A 98 -20.45 4.72 -6.78
C PRO A 98 -20.20 3.95 -8.07
N ALA A 99 -21.02 2.92 -8.31
CA ALA A 99 -20.92 2.13 -9.52
C ALA A 99 -20.97 3.07 -10.73
N PRO A 100 -19.95 3.09 -11.61
CA PRO A 100 -20.07 3.84 -12.86
C PRO A 100 -21.25 3.26 -13.63
N LEU A 101 -21.95 4.12 -14.39
CA LEU A 101 -23.13 3.77 -15.21
C LEU A 101 -22.94 2.53 -16.12
N ALA A 102 -21.69 2.11 -16.34
CA ALA A 102 -21.31 0.86 -17.00
C ALA A 102 -21.84 -0.41 -16.28
N VAL A 103 -21.88 -0.45 -14.95
CA VAL A 103 -22.36 -1.63 -14.19
C VAL A 103 -23.87 -1.78 -14.35
N TYR A 104 -24.61 -0.68 -14.35
CA TYR A 104 -26.07 -0.68 -14.53
C TYR A 104 -26.47 -1.19 -15.92
N ARG A 105 -25.66 -0.88 -16.95
CA ARG A 105 -25.84 -1.41 -18.32
C ARG A 105 -25.64 -2.93 -18.38
N LEU A 106 -24.66 -3.51 -17.67
CA LEU A 106 -24.43 -4.96 -17.67
C LEU A 106 -25.54 -5.72 -16.95
N GLN A 107 -26.08 -5.17 -15.87
CA GLN A 107 -27.17 -5.81 -15.13
C GLN A 107 -28.47 -5.89 -15.96
N GLN A 108 -28.72 -4.90 -16.83
CA GLN A 108 -29.82 -4.96 -17.80
C GLN A 108 -29.62 -6.05 -18.86
N VAL A 109 -28.38 -6.27 -19.33
CA VAL A 109 -28.09 -7.34 -20.30
C VAL A 109 -28.25 -8.73 -19.67
N ALA A 110 -27.82 -8.90 -18.41
CA ALA A 110 -27.99 -10.17 -17.69
C ALA A 110 -29.46 -10.48 -17.39
N LEU A 111 -30.26 -9.48 -17.00
CA LEU A 111 -31.68 -9.67 -16.70
C LEU A 111 -32.57 -9.74 -17.95
N TYR A 112 -32.14 -9.22 -19.10
CA TYR A 112 -32.82 -9.42 -20.39
C TYR A 112 -32.48 -10.77 -21.05
N GLY A 113 -31.39 -11.42 -20.62
CA GLY A 113 -30.92 -12.70 -21.15
C GLY A 113 -31.70 -13.95 -20.69
N GLU A 114 -32.52 -13.85 -19.63
CA GLU A 114 -33.34 -14.96 -19.11
C GLU A 114 -34.80 -14.95 -19.62
N GLY A 115 -35.17 -14.01 -20.50
CA GLY A 115 -36.53 -13.88 -21.03
C GLY A 115 -36.77 -14.49 -22.43
N ASN A 116 -35.83 -15.30 -22.96
CA ASN A 116 -36.01 -15.94 -24.28
C ASN A 116 -35.29 -17.30 -24.37
N ARG A 117 -35.85 -18.31 -23.70
CA ARG A 117 -35.77 -19.71 -24.12
C ARG A 117 -36.98 -20.49 -23.60
#